data_AF-A0A3N5U018-F1
#
_entry.id   AF-A0A3N5U018-F1
#
_cell.length_a   1.000
_cell.length_b   1.000
_cell.length_c   1.000
_cell.angle_alpha   90.00
_cell.angle_beta   90.00
_cell.angle_gamma   90.00
#
_symmetry.space_group_name_H-M   'P 1'
#
loop_
_entity.id
_entity.type
_entity.pdbx_description
1 polymer ?
#
loop_
_entity_poly.entity_id
_entity_poly.type
_entity_poly.pdbx_seq_one_letter_code
_entity_poly.pdbx_strand_id
1 'polypeptide(L)'
;MNEVHEIPRRIMLEAHQIAAKLPAMLTSRKLTPAFSNFFLTSDGRMILFIAVLDSARIGDHARYVHPDLLHQLSTDLGGRKVYLSNSTGLRLVIPLSNPPKLPKSIELPEDVPTGGVSLGVRLGGKSIFVPWNRLGHLLIAGMTGSGKSSLLRSIAIQAMRNDIQLALADIDQTTFSTLEGHSLLYSPIATTPQQALELIQRGLGECDHRAALYKAMPGFPENLDEYNTLAIKAGKDPLKRIILMLDESSSILQAMGGSSGERSREKDEE
;
A
#
# COMPACT_ATOMS: atom_id res chain seq x y z
N MET A 1 4.54 -8.55 23.76
CA MET A 1 4.54 -10.04 23.76
C MET A 1 3.59 -10.50 22.67
N ASN A 2 4.07 -11.18 21.62
CA ASN A 2 3.16 -11.89 20.71
C ASN A 2 2.63 -13.09 21.49
N GLU A 3 1.34 -13.15 21.80
CA GLU A 3 0.70 -14.39 22.24
C GLU A 3 0.87 -15.40 21.10
N VAL A 4 1.72 -16.42 21.30
CA VAL A 4 1.78 -17.57 20.41
C VAL A 4 0.46 -18.31 20.61
N HIS A 5 -0.51 -18.05 19.75
CA HIS A 5 -1.75 -18.81 19.75
C HIS A 5 -1.41 -20.24 19.35
N GLU A 6 -1.53 -21.16 20.31
CA GLU A 6 -1.28 -22.58 20.09
C GLU A 6 -2.28 -23.10 19.05
N ILE A 7 -1.77 -23.73 18.00
CA ILE A 7 -2.61 -24.21 16.91
C ILE A 7 -3.43 -25.41 17.41
N PRO A 8 -4.77 -25.37 17.34
CA PRO A 8 -5.61 -26.44 17.87
C PRO A 8 -5.27 -27.80 17.24
N ARG A 9 -5.22 -28.86 18.07
CA ARG A 9 -4.92 -30.24 17.61
C ARG A 9 -5.78 -30.68 16.43
N ARG A 10 -7.06 -30.29 16.40
CA ARG A 10 -7.97 -30.57 15.28
C ARG A 10 -7.43 -30.01 13.95
N ILE A 11 -6.93 -28.77 13.96
CA ILE A 11 -6.37 -28.11 12.77
C ILE A 11 -5.03 -28.75 12.38
N MET A 12 -4.22 -29.17 13.35
CA MET A 12 -3.00 -29.93 13.07
C MET A 12 -3.32 -31.24 12.33
N LEU A 13 -4.32 -32.01 12.79
CA LEU A 13 -4.74 -33.25 12.13
C LEU A 13 -5.24 -33.00 10.71
N GLU A 14 -6.02 -31.93 10.52
CA GLU A 14 -6.48 -31.51 9.20
C GLU A 14 -5.31 -31.15 8.27
N ALA A 15 -4.33 -30.39 8.74
CA ALA A 15 -3.12 -30.06 7.99
C ALA A 15 -2.36 -31.32 7.53
N HIS A 16 -2.24 -32.33 8.40
CA HIS A 16 -1.61 -33.61 8.05
C HIS A 16 -2.38 -34.36 6.96
N GLN A 17 -3.72 -34.38 7.05
CA GLN A 17 -4.55 -34.99 6.01
C GLN A 17 -4.41 -34.29 4.66
N ILE A 18 -4.34 -32.96 4.66
CA ILE A 18 -4.12 -32.17 3.44
C ILE A 18 -2.73 -32.47 2.85
N ALA A 19 -1.68 -32.46 3.69
CA ALA A 19 -0.32 -32.78 3.27
C ALA A 19 -0.21 -34.16 2.62
N ALA A 20 -0.92 -35.16 3.16
CA ALA A 20 -0.95 -36.51 2.61
C ALA A 20 -1.69 -36.62 1.26
N LYS A 21 -2.73 -35.80 1.03
CA LYS A 21 -3.55 -35.84 -0.20
C LYS A 21 -2.95 -35.04 -1.35
N LEU A 22 -2.30 -33.91 -1.06
CA LEU A 22 -1.79 -32.98 -2.07
C LEU A 22 -0.92 -33.62 -3.17
N PRO A 23 0.02 -34.54 -2.86
CA PRO A 23 0.79 -35.23 -3.88
C PRO A 23 -0.08 -35.98 -4.89
N ALA A 24 -1.05 -36.77 -4.39
CA ALA A 24 -1.95 -37.54 -5.23
C ALA A 24 -2.84 -36.65 -6.11
N MET A 25 -3.26 -35.48 -5.59
CA MET A 25 -4.05 -34.50 -6.33
C MET A 25 -3.27 -33.88 -7.51
N LEU A 26 -1.96 -33.68 -7.37
CA LEU A 26 -1.13 -33.22 -8.47
C LEU A 26 -0.85 -34.36 -9.46
N THR A 27 -0.52 -35.56 -8.98
CA THR A 27 -0.23 -36.72 -9.82
C THR A 27 -1.44 -37.12 -10.68
N SER A 28 -2.65 -37.09 -10.15
CA SER A 28 -3.88 -37.38 -10.91
C SER A 28 -4.08 -36.43 -12.11
N ARG A 29 -3.42 -35.27 -12.09
CA ARG A 29 -3.46 -34.23 -13.13
C ARG A 29 -2.21 -34.22 -14.02
N LYS A 30 -1.39 -35.28 -13.95
CA LYS A 30 -0.11 -35.37 -14.66
C LYS A 30 0.81 -34.20 -14.33
N LEU A 31 0.82 -33.79 -13.06
CA LEU A 31 1.74 -32.83 -12.48
C LEU A 31 2.69 -33.54 -11.52
N THR A 32 3.94 -33.11 -11.50
CA THR A 32 4.97 -33.59 -10.57
C THR A 32 4.70 -33.04 -9.17
N PRO A 33 4.49 -33.88 -8.15
CA PRO A 33 4.25 -33.43 -6.77
C PRO A 33 5.57 -33.07 -6.08
N ALA A 34 6.27 -32.07 -6.61
CA ALA A 34 7.60 -31.65 -6.16
C ALA A 34 7.59 -30.87 -4.84
N PHE A 35 6.88 -31.32 -3.82
CA PHE A 35 6.87 -30.66 -2.52
C PHE A 35 8.24 -30.80 -1.84
N SER A 36 8.77 -29.69 -1.32
CA SER A 36 9.99 -29.67 -0.49
C SER A 36 9.63 -29.67 0.99
N ASN A 37 8.67 -28.84 1.38
CA ASN A 37 8.28 -28.63 2.77
C ASN A 37 6.79 -28.33 2.89
N PHE A 38 6.23 -28.67 4.04
CA PHE A 38 4.91 -28.21 4.48
C PHE A 38 5.07 -27.39 5.77
N PHE A 39 4.41 -26.25 5.85
CA PHE A 39 4.40 -25.39 7.03
C PHE A 39 2.97 -25.19 7.51
N LEU A 40 2.80 -25.20 8.82
CA LEU A 40 1.57 -24.80 9.48
C LEU A 40 1.91 -23.60 10.36
N THR A 41 1.33 -22.45 10.07
CA THR A 41 1.66 -21.19 10.75
C THR A 41 0.41 -20.44 11.17
N SER A 42 0.55 -19.57 12.15
CA SER A 42 -0.49 -18.65 12.59
C SER A 42 0.00 -17.21 12.41
N ASP A 43 -0.79 -16.40 11.72
CA ASP A 43 -0.61 -14.95 11.63
C ASP A 43 -1.85 -14.26 12.21
N GLY A 44 -1.72 -13.73 13.42
CA GLY A 44 -2.86 -13.26 14.22
C GLY A 44 -3.86 -14.38 14.53
N ARG A 45 -5.11 -14.26 14.04
CA ARG A 45 -6.16 -15.29 14.19
C ARG A 45 -6.28 -16.22 12.98
N MET A 46 -5.47 -16.01 11.96
CA MET A 46 -5.50 -16.79 10.74
C MET A 46 -4.48 -17.93 10.83
N ILE A 47 -4.93 -19.16 10.55
CA ILE A 47 -4.07 -20.34 10.49
C ILE A 47 -3.94 -20.72 9.03
N LEU A 48 -2.69 -20.76 8.56
CA LEU A 48 -2.33 -21.02 7.18
C LEU A 48 -1.54 -22.31 7.09
N PHE A 49 -1.96 -23.18 6.19
CA PHE A 49 -1.15 -24.30 5.72
C PHE A 49 -0.48 -23.90 4.42
N ILE A 50 0.85 -24.06 4.35
CA ILE A 50 1.67 -23.65 3.22
C ILE A 50 2.41 -24.88 2.71
N ALA A 51 2.13 -25.30 1.48
CA ALA A 51 2.87 -26.33 0.78
C ALA A 51 3.86 -25.68 -0.19
N VAL A 52 5.15 -25.88 0.05
CA VAL A 52 6.22 -25.32 -0.78
C VAL A 52 6.59 -26.32 -1.85
N LEU A 53 6.57 -25.87 -3.09
CA LEU A 53 7.02 -26.63 -4.23
C LEU A 53 8.43 -26.23 -4.62
N ASP A 54 9.23 -27.24 -4.93
CA ASP A 54 10.56 -27.11 -5.47
C ASP A 54 10.50 -26.83 -6.97
N SER A 55 10.72 -25.57 -7.34
CA SER A 55 10.72 -25.11 -8.73
C SER A 55 11.76 -25.83 -9.59
N ALA A 56 12.88 -26.29 -9.04
CA ALA A 56 13.91 -26.98 -9.82
C ALA A 56 13.44 -28.38 -10.28
N ARG A 57 12.50 -29.00 -9.55
CA ARG A 57 11.91 -30.30 -9.89
C ARG A 57 10.60 -30.17 -10.67
N ILE A 58 10.15 -28.94 -10.91
CA ILE A 58 8.97 -28.63 -11.72
C ILE A 58 9.42 -28.31 -13.14
N GLY A 59 8.85 -29.02 -14.12
CA GLY A 59 9.05 -28.68 -15.52
C GLY A 59 8.26 -27.43 -15.89
N ASP A 60 7.02 -27.63 -16.35
CA ASP A 60 6.17 -26.52 -16.78
C ASP A 60 5.51 -25.81 -15.58
N HIS A 61 6.09 -24.66 -15.21
CA HIS A 61 5.61 -23.82 -14.12
C HIS A 61 4.23 -23.19 -14.41
N ALA A 62 3.89 -22.95 -15.68
CA ALA A 62 2.64 -22.29 -16.06
C ALA A 62 1.42 -23.11 -15.59
N ARG A 63 1.54 -24.44 -15.61
CA ARG A 63 0.48 -25.35 -15.17
C ARG A 63 0.18 -25.27 -13.67
N TYR A 64 1.15 -24.87 -12.85
CA TYR A 64 0.98 -24.78 -11.40
C TYR A 64 0.44 -23.41 -10.95
N VAL A 65 0.58 -22.39 -11.80
CA VAL A 65 0.09 -21.04 -11.53
C VAL A 65 -1.30 -20.78 -12.13
N HIS A 66 -1.83 -21.71 -12.91
CA HIS A 66 -3.10 -21.56 -13.60
C HIS A 66 -4.28 -21.50 -12.61
N PRO A 67 -5.21 -20.53 -12.75
CA PRO A 67 -6.38 -20.41 -11.87
C PRO A 67 -7.23 -21.67 -11.78
N ASP A 68 -7.41 -22.40 -12.90
CA ASP A 68 -8.18 -23.64 -12.93
C ASP A 68 -7.61 -24.72 -12.01
N LEU A 69 -6.28 -24.82 -11.88
CA LEU A 69 -5.67 -25.77 -10.96
C LEU A 69 -6.04 -25.42 -9.52
N LEU A 70 -5.96 -24.13 -9.15
CA LEU A 70 -6.34 -23.69 -7.80
C LEU A 70 -7.81 -23.97 -7.50
N HIS A 71 -8.70 -23.76 -8.48
CA HIS A 71 -10.12 -24.08 -8.35
C HIS A 71 -10.35 -25.58 -8.17
N GLN A 72 -9.70 -26.42 -8.97
CA GLN A 72 -9.80 -27.88 -8.85
C GLN A 72 -9.25 -28.40 -7.53
N LEU A 73 -8.09 -27.91 -7.07
CA LEU A 73 -7.54 -28.25 -5.76
C LEU A 73 -8.50 -27.81 -4.63
N SER A 74 -9.15 -26.65 -4.78
CA SER A 74 -10.18 -26.19 -3.84
C SER A 74 -11.35 -27.16 -3.77
N THR A 75 -11.85 -27.64 -4.92
CA THR A 75 -12.93 -28.64 -4.98
C THR A 75 -12.53 -29.95 -4.31
N ASP A 76 -11.36 -30.49 -4.62
CA ASP A 76 -10.86 -31.73 -4.02
C ASP A 76 -10.61 -31.60 -2.49
N LEU A 77 -10.35 -30.38 -2.02
CA LEU A 77 -10.22 -30.03 -0.59
C LEU A 77 -11.57 -29.64 0.06
N GLY A 78 -12.70 -29.99 -0.56
CA GLY A 78 -14.03 -29.74 0.01
C GLY A 78 -14.46 -28.28 -0.03
N GLY A 79 -14.06 -27.54 -1.07
CA GLY A 79 -14.37 -26.12 -1.26
C GLY A 79 -13.45 -25.15 -0.51
N ARG A 80 -12.35 -25.65 0.09
CA ARG A 80 -11.36 -24.81 0.76
C ARG A 80 -10.55 -24.01 -0.25
N LYS A 81 -10.54 -22.69 -0.10
CA LYS A 81 -9.77 -21.80 -0.99
C LYS A 81 -8.29 -22.18 -0.98
N VAL A 82 -7.71 -22.26 -2.18
CA VAL A 82 -6.28 -22.47 -2.40
C VAL A 82 -5.74 -21.24 -3.12
N TYR A 83 -4.72 -20.63 -2.53
CA TYR A 83 -4.04 -19.47 -3.10
C TYR A 83 -2.65 -19.87 -3.56
N LEU A 84 -2.18 -19.21 -4.62
CA LEU A 84 -0.80 -19.30 -5.04
C LEU A 84 -0.01 -18.11 -4.45
N SER A 85 1.15 -18.40 -3.88
CA SER A 85 2.18 -17.40 -3.63
C SER A 85 3.42 -17.76 -4.45
N ASN A 86 3.91 -16.83 -5.27
CA ASN A 86 5.02 -17.04 -6.20
C ASN A 86 6.14 -15.97 -6.08
N SER A 87 6.07 -15.08 -5.08
CA SER A 87 7.02 -13.97 -4.93
C SER A 87 8.44 -14.41 -4.55
N THR A 88 8.57 -15.56 -3.88
CA THR A 88 9.85 -16.13 -3.43
C THR A 88 9.86 -17.65 -3.61
N GLY A 89 9.39 -18.10 -4.77
CA GLY A 89 9.17 -19.51 -5.10
C GLY A 89 7.69 -19.92 -5.03
N LEU A 90 7.37 -21.11 -5.55
CA LEU A 90 6.01 -21.57 -5.76
C LEU A 90 5.43 -22.21 -4.49
N ARG A 91 4.34 -21.64 -3.96
CA ARG A 91 3.69 -22.11 -2.73
C ARG A 91 2.18 -22.15 -2.89
N LEU A 92 1.58 -23.24 -2.42
CA LEU A 92 0.13 -23.34 -2.24
C LEU A 92 -0.20 -22.94 -0.80
N VAL A 93 -1.04 -21.93 -0.64
CA VAL A 93 -1.47 -21.40 0.65
C VAL A 93 -2.94 -21.74 0.85
N ILE A 94 -3.24 -22.50 1.89
CA ILE A 94 -4.57 -23.02 2.21
C ILE A 94 -4.96 -22.51 3.61
N PRO A 95 -5.91 -21.57 3.73
CA PRO A 95 -6.40 -21.15 5.04
C PRO A 95 -7.17 -22.29 5.72
N LEU A 96 -6.76 -22.62 6.94
CA LEU A 96 -7.43 -23.61 7.78
C LEU A 96 -8.35 -22.98 8.82
N SER A 97 -8.24 -21.66 9.04
CA SER A 97 -9.22 -20.88 9.79
C SER A 97 -9.81 -19.76 8.93
N ASN A 98 -10.94 -19.20 9.39
CA ASN A 98 -11.52 -18.03 8.75
C ASN A 98 -10.62 -16.81 8.98
N PRO A 99 -10.42 -15.95 7.97
CA PRO A 99 -9.68 -14.72 8.18
C PRO A 99 -10.42 -13.87 9.22
N PRO A 100 -9.71 -13.19 10.13
CA PRO A 100 -10.34 -12.24 11.03
C PRO A 100 -11.02 -11.15 10.20
N LYS A 101 -12.21 -10.71 10.62
CA LYS A 101 -12.86 -9.56 10.00
C LYS A 101 -12.07 -8.31 10.33
N LEU A 102 -11.82 -7.46 9.34
CA LEU A 102 -11.37 -6.11 9.61
C LEU A 102 -12.48 -5.35 10.36
N PRO A 103 -12.13 -4.45 11.28
CA PRO A 103 -13.10 -3.55 11.88
C PRO A 103 -13.77 -2.71 10.79
N LYS A 104 -15.06 -2.40 10.97
CA LYS A 104 -15.82 -1.59 10.00
C LYS A 104 -15.37 -0.13 9.96
N SER A 105 -14.92 0.37 11.10
CA SER A 105 -14.39 1.72 11.28
C SER A 105 -13.25 1.67 12.28
N ILE A 106 -12.31 2.60 12.13
CA ILE A 106 -11.18 2.78 13.03
C ILE A 106 -11.08 4.28 13.24
N GLU A 107 -11.25 4.72 14.47
CA GLU A 107 -10.98 6.10 14.82
C GLU A 107 -9.47 6.32 14.80
N LEU A 108 -9.04 7.48 14.29
CA LEU A 108 -7.63 7.84 14.30
C LEU A 108 -7.22 8.07 15.77
N PRO A 109 -6.33 7.25 16.34
CA PRO A 109 -5.96 7.40 17.75
C PRO A 109 -5.33 8.77 18.04
N GLU A 110 -5.49 9.26 19.25
CA GLU A 110 -4.81 10.51 19.67
C GLU A 110 -3.30 10.30 19.83
N ASP A 111 -2.90 9.10 20.25
CA ASP A 111 -1.53 8.67 20.54
C ASP A 111 -0.80 8.06 19.33
N VAL A 112 -1.22 8.38 18.11
CA VAL A 112 -0.51 7.94 16.90
C VAL A 112 0.96 8.37 16.99
N PRO A 113 1.93 7.44 16.82
CA PRO A 113 3.34 7.77 16.93
C PRO A 113 3.75 8.90 15.98
N THR A 114 4.58 9.82 16.48
CA THR A 114 5.21 10.85 15.64
C THR A 114 6.29 10.24 14.73
N GLY A 115 6.71 10.99 13.71
CA GLY A 115 7.71 10.55 12.74
C GLY A 115 7.18 9.70 11.59
N GLY A 116 5.88 9.41 11.54
CA GLY A 116 5.26 8.70 10.43
C GLY A 116 3.74 8.86 10.36
N VAL A 117 3.16 8.07 9.46
CA VAL A 117 1.73 8.03 9.18
C VAL A 117 1.19 6.62 9.39
N SER A 118 0.08 6.51 10.11
CA SER A 118 -0.74 5.32 10.20
C SER A 118 -1.78 5.32 9.08
N LEU A 119 -1.71 4.35 8.18
CA LEU A 119 -2.60 4.22 7.01
C LEU A 119 -3.80 3.33 7.27
N GLY A 120 -3.80 2.54 8.35
CA GLY A 120 -4.88 1.60 8.68
C GLY A 120 -4.39 0.47 9.57
N VAL A 121 -5.10 -0.66 9.56
CA VAL A 121 -4.71 -1.87 10.30
C VAL A 121 -4.71 -3.09 9.39
N ARG A 122 -3.81 -4.03 9.68
CA ARG A 122 -3.78 -5.34 9.04
C ARG A 122 -4.84 -6.27 9.61
N LEU A 123 -5.06 -7.38 8.90
CA LEU A 123 -5.74 -8.55 9.45
C LEU A 123 -5.00 -8.97 10.72
N GLY A 124 -5.64 -8.87 11.88
CA GLY A 124 -5.00 -9.08 13.20
C GLY A 124 -4.79 -7.81 14.03
N GLY A 125 -5.20 -6.63 13.53
CA GLY A 125 -5.30 -5.39 14.33
C GLY A 125 -4.01 -4.58 14.47
N LYS A 126 -2.89 -5.06 13.93
CA LYS A 126 -1.63 -4.29 13.92
C LYS A 126 -1.75 -3.10 12.96
N SER A 127 -1.40 -1.90 13.43
CA SER A 127 -1.36 -0.69 12.61
C SER A 127 -0.36 -0.82 11.45
N ILE A 128 -0.72 -0.25 10.30
CA ILE A 128 0.15 -0.05 9.15
C ILE A 128 0.78 1.34 9.31
N PHE A 129 1.94 1.38 9.93
CA PHE A 129 2.69 2.61 10.16
C PHE A 129 3.85 2.75 9.16
N VAL A 130 3.99 3.93 8.55
CA VAL A 130 5.03 4.23 7.57
C VAL A 130 5.74 5.53 7.98
N PRO A 131 7.08 5.51 8.19
CA PRO A 131 7.84 6.72 8.46
C PRO A 131 7.68 7.76 7.33
N TRP A 132 7.59 9.04 7.68
CA TRP A 132 7.34 10.11 6.69
C TRP A 132 8.43 10.19 5.61
N ASN A 133 9.68 9.91 5.98
CA ASN A 133 10.81 9.89 5.04
C ASN A 133 10.83 8.66 4.11
N ARG A 134 9.95 7.68 4.35
CA ARG A 134 9.81 6.46 3.53
C ARG A 134 8.47 6.36 2.80
N LEU A 135 7.52 7.27 3.07
CA LEU A 135 6.19 7.23 2.46
C LEU A 135 6.25 7.39 0.93
N GLY A 136 7.13 8.24 0.42
CA GLY A 136 7.26 8.52 -1.01
C GLY A 136 6.01 9.20 -1.59
N HIS A 137 5.68 8.86 -2.84
CA HIS A 137 4.45 9.31 -3.50
C HIS A 137 3.36 8.25 -3.40
N LEU A 138 2.13 8.68 -3.12
CA LEU A 138 0.98 7.81 -2.93
C LEU A 138 -0.09 8.12 -3.97
N LEU A 139 -0.51 7.10 -4.72
CA LEU A 139 -1.72 7.16 -5.56
C LEU A 139 -2.86 6.47 -4.81
N ILE A 140 -3.96 7.17 -4.58
CA ILE A 140 -5.15 6.65 -3.92
C ILE A 140 -6.28 6.59 -4.95
N ALA A 141 -6.73 5.39 -5.27
CA ALA A 141 -7.85 5.15 -6.19
C ALA A 141 -8.98 4.42 -5.47
N GLY A 142 -10.22 4.83 -5.75
CA GLY A 142 -11.42 4.21 -5.18
C GLY A 142 -12.68 4.89 -5.70
N MET A 143 -13.79 4.14 -5.71
CA MET A 143 -15.10 4.69 -6.07
C MET A 143 -15.62 5.66 -4.99
N THR A 144 -16.60 6.49 -5.35
CA THR A 144 -17.30 7.35 -4.38
C THR A 144 -17.81 6.52 -3.19
N GLY A 145 -17.57 7.00 -1.97
CA GLY A 145 -17.94 6.30 -0.73
C GLY A 145 -16.98 5.21 -0.28
N SER A 146 -15.90 4.92 -1.01
CA SER A 146 -14.87 3.92 -0.61
C SER A 146 -13.97 4.36 0.56
N GLY A 147 -14.01 5.64 0.94
CA GLY A 147 -13.19 6.19 2.03
C GLY A 147 -11.93 6.95 1.58
N LYS A 148 -11.73 7.22 0.28
CA LYS A 148 -10.61 8.02 -0.26
C LYS A 148 -10.41 9.34 0.50
N SER A 149 -11.45 10.19 0.55
CA SER A 149 -11.37 11.49 1.23
C SER A 149 -11.14 11.35 2.74
N SER A 150 -11.68 10.30 3.38
CA SER A 150 -11.41 10.03 4.80
C SER A 150 -9.94 9.68 5.04
N LEU A 151 -9.32 8.89 4.16
CA LEU A 151 -7.89 8.58 4.22
C LEU A 151 -7.04 9.84 4.01
N LEU A 152 -7.37 10.67 3.02
CA LEU A 152 -6.66 11.94 2.78
C LEU A 152 -6.72 12.88 3.99
N ARG A 153 -7.91 13.09 4.57
CA ARG A 153 -8.07 13.87 5.81
C ARG A 153 -7.26 13.28 6.96
N SER A 154 -7.25 11.95 7.11
CA SER A 154 -6.46 11.28 8.14
C SER A 154 -4.96 11.55 7.97
N ILE A 155 -4.44 11.51 6.75
CA ILE A 155 -3.03 11.82 6.47
C ILE A 155 -2.75 13.29 6.78
N ALA A 156 -3.63 14.23 6.39
CA ALA A 156 -3.47 15.66 6.64
C ALA A 156 -3.43 15.98 8.15
N ILE A 157 -4.33 15.39 8.94
CA ILE A 157 -4.34 15.56 10.41
C ILE A 157 -3.03 15.04 11.02
N GLN A 158 -2.58 13.85 10.63
CA GLN A 158 -1.32 13.28 11.13
C GLN A 158 -0.11 14.12 10.71
N ALA A 159 -0.10 14.66 9.50
CA ALA A 159 0.95 15.56 9.01
C ALA A 159 1.02 16.85 9.86
N MET A 160 -0.12 17.48 10.14
CA MET A 160 -0.18 18.67 11.00
C MET A 160 0.33 18.39 12.42
N ARG A 161 -0.01 17.24 13.00
CA ARG A 161 0.52 16.79 14.31
C ARG A 161 2.04 16.62 14.32
N ASN A 162 2.67 16.48 13.15
CA ASN A 162 4.12 16.36 12.97
C ASN A 162 4.77 17.66 12.44
N ASP A 163 4.08 18.80 12.54
CA ASP A 163 4.54 20.11 12.04
C ASP A 163 4.92 20.11 10.55
N ILE A 164 4.23 19.29 9.76
CA ILE A 164 4.40 19.19 8.31
C ILE A 164 3.46 20.20 7.63
N GLN A 165 3.99 20.94 6.66
CA GLN A 165 3.20 21.89 5.87
C GLN A 165 2.35 21.16 4.82
N LEU A 166 1.17 21.69 4.56
CA LEU A 166 0.18 21.12 3.64
C LEU A 166 -0.01 22.04 2.43
N ALA A 167 0.23 21.50 1.24
CA ALA A 167 -0.17 22.09 -0.03
C ALA A 167 -1.39 21.29 -0.53
N LEU A 168 -2.57 21.91 -0.58
CA LEU A 168 -3.83 21.17 -0.81
C LEU A 168 -4.55 21.69 -2.07
N ALA A 169 -5.00 20.76 -2.90
CA ALA A 169 -5.95 21.02 -3.97
C ALA A 169 -7.25 20.24 -3.74
N ASP A 170 -8.36 20.96 -3.68
CA ASP A 170 -9.72 20.48 -3.39
C ASP A 170 -10.73 21.20 -4.29
N ILE A 171 -10.85 20.75 -5.55
CA ILE A 171 -11.72 21.40 -6.55
C ILE A 171 -13.19 21.34 -6.12
N ASP A 172 -13.60 20.23 -5.53
CA ASP A 172 -14.98 20.01 -5.08
C ASP A 172 -15.25 20.60 -3.69
N GLN A 173 -14.21 21.09 -2.99
CA GLN A 173 -14.27 21.69 -1.66
C GLN A 173 -14.91 20.79 -0.59
N THR A 174 -14.88 19.48 -0.80
CA THR A 174 -15.52 18.52 0.12
C THR A 174 -14.54 17.96 1.13
N THR A 175 -13.24 17.94 0.84
CA THR A 175 -12.25 17.15 1.59
C THR A 175 -11.49 17.98 2.61
N PHE A 176 -11.03 19.18 2.25
CA PHE A 176 -10.09 19.97 3.02
C PHE A 176 -10.61 21.35 3.43
N SER A 177 -11.84 21.71 3.07
CA SER A 177 -12.43 23.04 3.36
C SER A 177 -12.36 23.47 4.84
N THR A 178 -12.37 22.53 5.78
CA THR A 178 -12.20 22.81 7.21
C THR A 178 -10.80 23.30 7.61
N LEU A 179 -9.81 23.18 6.72
CA LEU A 179 -8.42 23.58 6.98
C LEU A 179 -8.09 24.99 6.44
N GLU A 180 -9.05 25.67 5.82
CA GLU A 180 -8.82 27.01 5.25
C GLU A 180 -8.26 27.97 6.31
N GLY A 181 -7.22 28.72 5.95
CA GLY A 181 -6.55 29.65 6.86
C GLY A 181 -5.68 29.02 7.95
N HIS A 182 -5.51 27.69 7.99
CA HIS A 182 -4.64 27.03 8.96
C HIS A 182 -3.16 27.41 8.77
N SER A 183 -2.41 27.64 9.85
CA SER A 183 -1.02 28.15 9.81
C SER A 183 0.00 27.20 9.15
N LEU A 184 -0.32 25.91 9.08
CA LEU A 184 0.48 24.90 8.39
C LEU A 184 0.17 24.78 6.90
N LEU A 185 -0.77 25.56 6.36
CA LEU A 185 -0.95 25.61 4.91
C LEU A 185 0.28 26.26 4.26
N TYR A 186 0.83 25.60 3.25
CA TYR A 186 1.92 26.13 2.42
C TYR A 186 1.44 27.28 1.52
N SER A 187 0.17 27.23 1.12
CA SER A 187 -0.55 28.25 0.37
C SER A 187 -2.06 28.10 0.61
N PRO A 188 -2.90 29.09 0.22
CA PRO A 188 -4.36 28.89 0.20
C PRO A 188 -4.74 27.61 -0.57
N ILE A 189 -5.86 27.00 -0.17
CA ILE A 189 -6.32 25.75 -0.78
C ILE A 189 -6.69 26.04 -2.25
N ALA A 190 -6.12 25.25 -3.17
CA ALA A 190 -6.43 25.38 -4.58
C ALA A 190 -7.81 24.78 -4.87
N THR A 191 -8.74 25.61 -5.32
CA THR A 191 -10.14 25.23 -5.61
C THR A 191 -10.46 25.18 -7.10
N THR A 192 -9.51 25.58 -7.95
CA THR A 192 -9.63 25.45 -9.41
C THR A 192 -8.50 24.60 -10.00
N PRO A 193 -8.69 23.98 -11.17
CA PRO A 193 -7.61 23.26 -11.85
C PRO A 193 -6.38 24.12 -12.13
N GLN A 194 -6.57 25.40 -12.47
CA GLN A 194 -5.48 26.35 -12.71
C GLN A 194 -4.69 26.63 -11.43
N GLN A 195 -5.38 26.86 -10.31
CA GLN A 195 -4.73 27.03 -9.00
C GLN A 195 -3.99 25.75 -8.58
N ALA A 196 -4.52 24.57 -8.88
CA ALA A 196 -3.86 23.32 -8.58
C ALA A 196 -2.57 23.16 -9.41
N LEU A 197 -2.57 23.59 -10.67
CA LEU A 197 -1.36 23.62 -11.50
C LEU A 197 -0.32 24.62 -10.95
N GLU A 198 -0.73 25.82 -10.56
CA GLU A 198 0.15 26.79 -9.91
C GLU A 198 0.75 26.24 -8.61
N LEU A 199 -0.05 25.51 -7.83
CA LEU A 199 0.40 24.86 -6.60
C LEU A 199 1.48 23.81 -6.87
N ILE A 200 1.30 22.99 -7.92
CA ILE A 200 2.31 22.03 -8.38
C ILE A 200 3.60 22.76 -8.79
N GLN A 201 3.49 23.83 -9.58
CA GLN A 201 4.64 24.63 -10.02
C GLN A 201 5.40 25.23 -8.83
N ARG A 202 4.70 25.74 -7.81
CA ARG A 202 5.33 26.20 -6.56
C ARG A 202 6.05 25.08 -5.82
N GLY A 203 5.47 23.87 -5.80
CA GLY A 203 6.11 22.70 -5.23
C GLY A 203 7.41 22.33 -5.97
N LEU A 204 7.41 22.40 -7.31
CA LEU A 204 8.61 22.17 -8.12
C LEU A 204 9.69 23.24 -7.85
N GLY A 205 9.30 24.51 -7.78
CA GLY A 205 10.23 25.60 -7.44
C GLY A 205 10.87 25.42 -6.05
N GLU A 206 10.11 24.93 -5.08
CA GLU A 206 10.64 24.59 -3.75
C GLU A 206 11.61 23.41 -3.78
N CYS A 207 11.37 22.40 -4.61
CA CYS A 207 12.34 21.32 -4.84
C CYS A 207 13.66 21.86 -5.40
N ASP A 208 13.61 22.74 -6.40
CA ASP A 208 14.80 23.37 -6.98
C ASP A 208 15.54 24.24 -5.96
N HIS A 209 14.80 25.01 -5.16
CA HIS A 209 15.34 25.80 -4.06
C HIS A 209 16.08 24.92 -3.04
N ARG A 210 15.46 23.83 -2.58
CA ARG A 210 16.08 22.88 -1.65
C ARG A 210 17.30 22.20 -2.24
N ALA A 211 17.27 21.83 -3.52
CA ALA A 211 18.42 21.24 -4.18
C ALA A 211 19.63 22.21 -4.21
N ALA A 212 19.39 23.52 -4.40
CA ALA A 212 20.43 24.53 -4.29
C ALA A 212 20.98 24.65 -2.85
N LEU A 213 20.11 24.63 -1.84
CA LEU A 213 20.52 24.65 -0.43
C LEU A 213 21.36 23.42 -0.06
N TYR A 214 21.00 22.24 -0.54
CA TYR A 214 21.72 21.00 -0.26
C TYR A 214 23.13 21.04 -0.86
N LYS A 215 23.26 21.52 -2.11
CA LYS A 215 24.55 21.71 -2.77
C LYS A 215 25.45 22.72 -2.05
N ALA A 216 24.86 23.75 -1.44
CA ALA A 216 25.60 24.79 -0.71
C ALA A 216 25.95 24.39 0.74
N MET A 217 25.36 23.31 1.27
CA MET A 217 25.59 22.88 2.65
C MET A 217 26.85 22.00 2.75
N PRO A 218 27.81 22.34 3.63
CA PRO A 218 28.95 21.46 3.91
C PRO A 218 28.48 20.08 4.37
N GLY A 219 28.98 19.02 3.74
CA GLY A 219 28.56 17.64 3.98
C GLY A 219 27.57 17.11 2.94
N PHE A 220 27.11 17.93 1.99
CA PHE A 220 26.32 17.52 0.80
C PHE A 220 25.15 16.58 1.14
N PRO A 221 24.20 17.03 1.97
CA PRO A 221 23.06 16.20 2.36
C PRO A 221 22.24 15.76 1.14
N GLU A 222 21.81 14.50 1.13
CA GLU A 222 21.04 13.94 0.01
C GLU A 222 19.53 13.98 0.26
N ASN A 223 19.12 14.22 1.52
CA ASN A 223 17.72 14.28 1.92
C ASN A 223 17.47 15.35 2.99
N LEU A 224 16.18 15.61 3.24
CA LEU A 224 15.72 16.62 4.18
C LEU A 224 16.20 16.38 5.62
N ASP A 225 16.22 15.13 6.07
CA ASP A 225 16.59 14.79 7.45
C ASP A 225 18.09 15.05 7.68
N GLU A 226 18.94 14.70 6.71
CA GLU A 226 20.37 15.02 6.70
C GLU A 226 20.62 16.53 6.64
N TYR A 227 19.92 17.23 5.72
CA TYR A 227 20.05 18.68 5.61
C TYR A 227 19.69 19.37 6.92
N ASN A 228 18.56 19.00 7.54
CA ASN A 228 18.13 19.59 8.80
C ASN A 228 19.10 19.31 9.93
N THR A 229 19.70 18.11 9.97
CA THR A 229 20.74 17.78 10.95
C THR A 229 21.96 18.69 10.82
N LEU A 230 22.41 18.94 9.58
CA LEU A 230 23.54 19.83 9.31
C LEU A 230 23.19 21.31 9.55
N ALA A 231 21.99 21.73 9.15
CA ALA A 231 21.49 23.09 9.34
C ALA A 231 21.44 23.46 10.83
N ILE A 232 20.89 22.57 11.67
CA ILE A 232 20.84 22.78 13.13
C ILE A 232 22.25 22.89 13.71
N LYS A 233 23.17 22.00 13.30
CA LYS A 233 24.58 22.07 13.74
C LYS A 233 25.28 23.37 13.31
N ALA A 234 24.88 23.94 12.18
CA ALA A 234 25.36 25.21 11.66
C ALA A 234 24.60 26.43 12.22
N GLY A 235 23.66 26.25 13.16
CA GLY A 235 22.85 27.32 13.74
C GLY A 235 21.83 27.94 12.76
N LYS A 236 21.44 27.22 11.71
CA LYS A 236 20.40 27.62 10.75
C LYS A 236 19.07 26.95 11.09
N ASP A 237 17.97 27.58 10.69
CA ASP A 237 16.64 27.01 10.85
C ASP A 237 16.44 25.76 9.96
N PRO A 238 15.85 24.69 10.50
CA PRO A 238 15.52 23.51 9.71
C PRO A 238 14.35 23.81 8.75
N LEU A 239 14.33 23.11 7.63
CA LEU A 239 13.23 23.17 6.67
C LEU A 239 12.11 22.21 7.09
N LYS A 240 10.86 22.67 7.01
CA LYS A 240 9.70 21.81 7.23
C LYS A 240 9.49 20.87 6.04
N ARG A 241 8.97 19.66 6.32
CA ARG A 241 8.47 18.77 5.27
C ARG A 241 7.18 19.39 4.71
N ILE A 242 6.97 19.28 3.39
CA ILE A 242 5.75 19.71 2.72
C ILE A 242 5.10 18.48 2.10
N ILE A 243 3.79 18.33 2.26
CA ILE A 243 3.00 17.31 1.56
C ILE A 243 2.02 18.02 0.62
N LEU A 244 2.11 17.69 -0.66
CA LEU A 244 1.16 18.07 -1.68
C LEU A 244 0.07 17.00 -1.80
N MET A 245 -1.20 17.36 -1.59
CA MET A 245 -2.34 16.48 -1.76
C MET A 245 -3.29 17.03 -2.82
N LEU A 246 -3.62 16.18 -3.79
CA LEU A 246 -4.59 16.47 -4.85
C LEU A 246 -5.77 15.52 -4.65
N ASP A 247 -6.92 16.00 -4.16
CA ASP A 247 -8.06 15.11 -3.90
C ASP A 247 -8.60 14.52 -5.21
N GLU A 248 -8.70 15.34 -6.25
CA GLU A 248 -9.19 14.93 -7.57
C GLU A 248 -8.15 15.23 -8.66
N SER A 249 -7.15 14.35 -8.78
CA SER A 249 -6.10 14.50 -9.78
C SER A 249 -6.62 14.37 -11.21
N SER A 250 -7.74 13.67 -11.45
CA SER A 250 -8.27 13.48 -12.81
C SER A 250 -8.75 14.79 -13.43
N SER A 251 -9.45 15.63 -12.67
CA SER A 251 -9.89 16.96 -13.09
C SER A 251 -8.72 17.88 -13.44
N ILE A 252 -7.61 17.77 -12.70
CA ILE A 252 -6.38 18.53 -12.99
C ILE A 252 -5.74 18.05 -14.30
N LEU A 253 -5.63 16.74 -14.49
CA LEU A 253 -5.06 16.16 -15.70
C LEU A 253 -5.86 16.53 -16.95
N GLN A 254 -7.19 16.51 -16.88
CA GLN A 254 -8.05 16.94 -17.99
C GLN A 254 -7.83 18.42 -18.34
N ALA A 255 -7.74 19.29 -17.34
CA ALA A 255 -7.46 20.71 -17.54
C ALA A 255 -6.06 20.98 -18.13
N MET A 256 -5.10 20.08 -17.91
CA MET A 256 -3.76 20.11 -18.52
C MET A 256 -3.71 19.53 -19.94
N GLY A 257 -4.86 19.15 -20.53
CA GLY A 257 -4.92 18.53 -21.86
C GLY A 257 -4.66 17.02 -21.85
N GLY A 258 -4.86 16.36 -20.71
CA GLY A 258 -4.68 14.91 -20.54
C GLY A 258 -5.60 14.10 -21.44
N SER A 259 -5.01 13.59 -22.53
CA SER A 259 -5.58 12.76 -23.59
C SER A 259 -7.04 13.07 -23.92
N SER A 260 -7.24 14.00 -24.85
CA SER A 260 -8.20 13.75 -25.93
C SER A 260 -7.98 12.31 -26.39
N GLY A 261 -9.02 11.48 -26.36
CA GLY A 261 -8.99 10.13 -26.90
C GLY A 261 -8.85 10.14 -28.42
N GLU A 262 -7.76 10.72 -28.96
CA GLU A 262 -7.30 10.48 -30.32
C GLU A 262 -6.64 9.10 -30.38
N ARG A 263 -7.48 8.07 -30.28
CA ARG A 263 -7.25 6.81 -30.98
C ARG A 263 -8.28 6.74 -32.10
N SER A 264 -7.86 7.23 -33.27
CA SER A 264 -8.14 6.63 -34.58
C SER A 264 -9.56 6.11 -34.78
N ARG A 265 -10.51 7.02 -34.99
CA ARG A 265 -11.63 6.83 -35.92
C ARG A 265 -11.25 7.47 -37.23
N GLU A 266 -10.40 6.82 -38.00
CA GLU A 266 -10.18 7.11 -39.42
C GLU A 266 -9.32 5.97 -39.99
N LYS A 267 -10.02 4.94 -40.50
CA LYS A 267 -9.66 4.03 -41.59
C LYS A 267 -10.73 2.94 -41.68
N ASP A 268 -11.96 3.38 -41.92
CA ASP A 268 -13.04 2.60 -42.51
C ASP A 268 -13.77 3.59 -43.43
N GLU A 269 -13.13 3.94 -44.55
CA GLU A 269 -13.71 4.55 -45.76
C GLU A 269 -12.56 4.90 -46.72
N GLU A 270 -12.11 3.90 -47.49
CA GLU A 270 -11.84 3.91 -48.94
C GLU A 270 -11.27 2.56 -49.38
#